data_AF-A0AAP5EST8-F1
#
_entry.id   AF-A0AAP5EST8-F1
#
_cell.length_a   1.000
_cell.length_b   1.000
_cell.length_c   1.000
_cell.angle_alpha   90.00
_cell.angle_beta   90.00
_cell.angle_gamma   90.00
#
_symmetry.space_group_name_H-M   'P 1'
#
loop_
_entity.id
_entity.type
_entity.pdbx_description
1 polymer ?
#
loop_
_entity_poly.entity_id
_entity_poly.type
_entity_poly.pdbx_seq_one_letter_code
_entity_poly.pdbx_strand_id
1 'polypeptide(L)'
;MRRTALMLMATMALAGGSVCTLHAATDAGGAYVSNDVTLPAGYREWTLISVAREEGKIDDLRAILGNEAAIKTLQESKYPIPNGAIIARLAWSYDELEESAKAFGQSQSHVAGHPKNGVQFMVKDATKYASTGGWGYAQFDPGKSYNTADQHACFACHSVVKNRDFVFNRFAPDLNGTQP
;
A
#
# COMPACT_ATOMS: atom_id res chain seq x y z
N MET A 1 -73.39 -14.86 -29.53
CA MET A 1 -73.00 -14.04 -30.71
C MET A 1 -73.29 -12.57 -30.41
N ARG A 2 -72.27 -11.69 -30.55
CA ARG A 2 -72.32 -10.20 -30.49
C ARG A 2 -72.69 -9.60 -29.12
N ARG A 3 -72.12 -8.52 -28.59
CA ARG A 3 -71.11 -7.53 -29.02
C ARG A 3 -70.75 -6.69 -27.77
N THR A 4 -69.46 -6.35 -27.60
CA THR A 4 -68.87 -5.07 -27.08
C THR A 4 -69.80 -4.04 -26.41
N ALA A 5 -69.44 -3.25 -25.39
CA ALA A 5 -68.23 -2.96 -24.60
C ALA A 5 -68.65 -1.88 -23.57
N LEU A 6 -67.97 -1.74 -22.43
CA LEU A 6 -67.75 -0.40 -21.84
C LEU A 6 -66.53 -0.43 -20.89
N MET A 7 -65.54 0.39 -21.24
CA MET A 7 -64.34 0.72 -20.46
C MET A 7 -64.71 1.45 -19.16
N LEU A 8 -63.95 1.22 -18.08
CA LEU A 8 -63.66 2.28 -17.11
C LEU A 8 -62.33 2.04 -16.38
N MET A 9 -61.39 2.95 -16.69
CA MET A 9 -60.32 3.53 -15.88
C MET A 9 -59.35 2.62 -15.12
N ALA A 10 -58.15 2.47 -15.70
CA ALA A 10 -56.95 2.09 -14.96
C ALA A 10 -56.39 3.31 -14.23
N THR A 11 -56.38 3.29 -12.90
CA THR A 11 -55.61 4.23 -12.06
C THR A 11 -54.21 3.66 -11.85
N MET A 12 -53.21 4.30 -12.44
CA MET A 12 -51.80 3.94 -12.28
C MET A 12 -51.26 4.62 -11.02
N ALA A 13 -51.10 3.87 -9.94
CA ALA A 13 -50.39 4.34 -8.75
C ALA A 13 -48.87 4.17 -8.97
N LEU A 14 -48.17 5.26 -9.30
CA LEU A 14 -46.71 5.29 -9.31
C LEU A 14 -46.19 5.38 -7.86
N ALA A 15 -45.78 4.23 -7.31
CA ALA A 15 -44.91 4.21 -6.14
C ALA A 15 -43.49 4.57 -6.59
N GLY A 16 -43.04 5.78 -6.29
CA GLY A 16 -41.66 6.22 -6.50
C GLY A 16 -40.72 5.50 -5.54
N GLY A 17 -40.06 4.44 -6.03
CA GLY A 17 -38.88 3.89 -5.37
C GLY A 17 -37.67 4.72 -5.74
N SER A 18 -37.14 5.52 -4.81
CA SER A 18 -35.81 6.10 -4.94
C SER A 18 -34.78 4.98 -4.94
N VAL A 19 -34.33 4.60 -6.14
CA VAL A 19 -33.16 3.75 -6.31
C VAL A 19 -31.95 4.64 -6.05
N CYS A 20 -31.34 4.51 -4.87
CA CYS A 20 -29.97 4.95 -4.67
C CYS A 20 -29.08 4.10 -5.57
N THR A 21 -28.80 4.57 -6.78
CA THR A 21 -27.74 4.03 -7.61
C THR A 21 -26.43 4.34 -6.91
N LEU A 22 -25.88 3.35 -6.19
CA LEU A 22 -24.47 3.33 -5.84
C LEU A 22 -23.70 3.52 -7.14
N HIS A 23 -23.11 4.70 -7.30
CA HIS A 23 -22.07 4.91 -8.30
C HIS A 23 -20.86 4.11 -7.82
N ALA A 24 -20.76 2.86 -8.24
CA ALA A 24 -19.46 2.21 -8.29
C ALA A 24 -18.61 3.08 -9.21
N ALA A 25 -17.69 3.83 -8.63
CA ALA A 25 -16.65 4.51 -9.38
C ALA A 25 -15.84 3.42 -10.10
N THR A 26 -16.16 3.19 -11.37
CA THR A 26 -15.29 2.45 -12.26
C THR A 26 -14.13 3.39 -12.58
N ASP A 27 -13.09 3.33 -11.75
CA ASP A 27 -11.79 3.91 -12.10
C ASP A 27 -11.28 3.15 -13.33
N ALA A 28 -11.54 3.72 -14.51
CA ALA A 28 -10.94 3.31 -15.76
C ALA A 28 -9.50 3.88 -15.83
N GLY A 29 -8.66 3.51 -14.86
CA GLY A 29 -7.22 3.69 -14.88
C GLY A 29 -6.58 2.32 -15.05
N GLY A 30 -5.86 2.09 -16.15
CA GLY A 30 -5.17 0.83 -16.37
C GLY A 30 -4.32 0.46 -15.16
N ALA A 31 -4.37 -0.81 -14.75
CA ALA A 31 -3.63 -1.28 -13.59
C ALA A 31 -2.13 -0.97 -13.77
N TYR A 32 -1.53 -0.20 -12.85
CA TYR A 32 -0.10 0.04 -12.87
C TYR A 32 0.62 -1.27 -12.55
N VAL A 33 1.52 -1.73 -13.42
CA VAL A 33 2.27 -3.00 -13.25
C VAL A 33 3.77 -2.74 -13.27
N SER A 34 4.47 -3.33 -12.31
CA SER A 34 5.93 -3.31 -12.16
C SER A 34 6.42 -4.71 -11.81
N ASN A 35 7.30 -5.30 -12.63
CA ASN A 35 7.82 -6.66 -12.44
C ASN A 35 6.74 -7.71 -12.08
N ASP A 36 5.67 -7.74 -12.88
CA ASP A 36 4.48 -8.61 -12.69
C ASP A 36 3.74 -8.43 -11.36
N VAL A 37 3.98 -7.32 -10.65
CA VAL A 37 3.22 -6.87 -9.50
C VAL A 37 2.33 -5.72 -9.95
N THR A 38 1.01 -5.92 -9.83
CA THR A 38 0.04 -4.84 -9.94
C THR A 38 0.09 -3.99 -8.68
N LEU A 39 0.03 -2.65 -8.82
CA LEU A 39 -0.08 -1.72 -7.70
C LEU A 39 -1.24 -2.16 -6.78
N PRO A 40 -0.97 -2.61 -5.55
CA PRO A 40 -2.03 -3.14 -4.69
C PRO A 40 -3.03 -2.06 -4.32
N ALA A 41 -4.33 -2.29 -4.56
CA ALA A 41 -5.37 -1.35 -4.16
C ALA A 41 -5.43 -1.22 -2.62
N GLY A 42 -5.74 -0.03 -2.12
CA GLY A 42 -5.92 0.21 -0.68
C GLY A 42 -4.65 0.12 0.18
N TYR A 43 -3.46 -0.03 -0.41
CA TYR A 43 -2.20 -0.20 0.33
C TYR A 43 -1.88 0.91 1.34
N ARG A 44 -2.45 2.11 1.17
CA ARG A 44 -2.31 3.23 2.11
C ARG A 44 -3.08 3.05 3.42
N GLU A 45 -4.03 2.13 3.45
CA GLU A 45 -4.83 1.79 4.63
C GLU A 45 -4.24 0.60 5.40
N TRP A 46 -3.14 0.01 4.90
CA TRP A 46 -2.47 -1.10 5.55
C TRP A 46 -1.78 -0.67 6.84
N THR A 47 -1.66 -1.61 7.76
CA THR A 47 -1.10 -1.37 9.09
C THR A 47 0.37 -0.97 8.98
N LEU A 48 0.76 0.04 9.76
CA LEU A 48 2.15 0.48 9.90
C LEU A 48 2.98 -0.64 10.53
N ILE A 49 4.00 -1.11 9.81
CA ILE A 49 5.07 -1.96 10.35
C ILE A 49 6.09 -1.07 11.05
N SER A 50 6.60 -0.04 10.37
CA SER A 50 7.70 0.77 10.90
C SER A 50 7.83 2.09 10.15
N VAL A 51 8.66 2.98 10.68
CA VAL A 51 9.12 4.20 10.00
C VAL A 51 10.63 4.16 9.88
N ALA A 52 11.17 4.78 8.83
CA ALA A 52 12.61 4.92 8.65
C ALA A 52 12.95 6.29 8.06
N ARG A 53 14.17 6.74 8.32
CA ARG A 53 14.80 7.84 7.60
C ARG A 53 16.07 7.29 6.96
N GLU A 54 16.24 7.48 5.66
CA GLU A 54 17.57 7.36 5.08
C GLU A 54 18.22 8.72 5.11
N GLU A 55 19.45 8.80 5.58
CA GLU A 55 20.23 10.03 5.60
C GLU A 55 21.15 10.12 4.37
N GLY A 56 21.80 11.26 4.21
CA GLY A 56 22.81 11.47 3.16
C GLY A 56 22.20 11.82 1.81
N LYS A 57 22.60 11.12 0.73
CA LYS A 57 22.25 11.51 -0.64
C LYS A 57 20.77 11.32 -0.97
N ILE A 58 20.13 10.32 -0.36
CA ILE A 58 18.73 10.02 -0.61
C ILE A 58 17.85 10.95 0.22
N ASP A 59 18.16 11.13 1.51
CA ASP A 59 17.45 11.97 2.49
C ASP A 59 15.92 11.93 2.33
N ASP A 60 15.33 10.80 2.73
CA ASP A 60 13.88 10.59 2.66
C ASP A 60 13.30 9.97 3.94
N LEU A 61 12.05 10.35 4.22
CA LEU A 61 11.23 9.77 5.28
C LEU A 61 10.40 8.64 4.68
N ARG A 62 10.32 7.50 5.38
CA ARG A 62 9.69 6.27 4.91
C ARG A 62 8.64 5.77 5.89
N ALA A 63 7.50 5.35 5.36
CA ALA A 63 6.55 4.50 6.07
C ALA A 63 6.58 3.11 5.44
N ILE A 64 6.67 2.09 6.30
CA ILE A 64 6.66 0.69 5.90
C ILE A 64 5.33 0.12 6.37
N LEU A 65 4.50 -0.33 5.43
CA LEU A 65 3.15 -0.83 5.68
C LEU A 65 3.07 -2.31 5.30
N GLY A 66 2.23 -3.07 5.99
CA GLY A 66 2.04 -4.49 5.73
C GLY A 66 0.57 -4.85 5.62
N ASN A 67 0.23 -5.72 4.67
CA ASN A 67 -1.07 -6.36 4.67
C ASN A 67 -1.23 -7.31 5.88
N GLU A 68 -2.44 -7.81 6.13
CA GLU A 68 -2.75 -8.66 7.29
C GLU A 68 -1.77 -9.85 7.45
N ALA A 69 -1.43 -10.52 6.35
CA ALA A 69 -0.50 -11.64 6.36
C ALA A 69 0.91 -11.24 6.82
N ALA A 70 1.44 -10.10 6.32
CA ALA A 70 2.74 -9.59 6.75
C ALA A 70 2.72 -9.19 8.24
N ILE A 71 1.67 -8.50 8.68
CA ILE A 71 1.54 -7.98 10.05
C ILE A 71 1.50 -9.11 11.07
N LYS A 72 0.64 -10.10 10.86
CA LYS A 72 0.49 -11.24 11.78
C LYS A 72 1.82 -11.93 12.03
N THR A 73 2.62 -12.10 10.97
CA THR A 73 3.92 -12.77 11.06
C THR A 73 5.01 -11.90 11.69
N LEU A 74 5.04 -10.60 11.35
CA LEU A 74 6.07 -9.68 11.81
C LEU A 74 5.91 -9.25 13.27
N GLN A 75 4.67 -9.22 13.78
CA GLN A 75 4.41 -9.06 15.22
C GLN A 75 5.09 -10.21 15.96
N GLU A 76 4.70 -11.45 15.67
CA GLU A 76 5.24 -12.65 16.33
C GLU A 76 6.72 -12.97 16.00
N SER A 77 7.40 -12.13 15.19
CA SER A 77 8.77 -12.34 14.72
C SER A 77 9.00 -13.74 14.13
N LYS A 78 7.98 -14.30 13.47
CA LYS A 78 8.03 -15.64 12.88
C LYS A 78 8.58 -15.56 11.47
N TYR A 79 9.45 -16.51 11.12
CA TYR A 79 9.98 -16.64 9.76
C TYR A 79 9.93 -18.12 9.35
N PRO A 80 9.72 -18.45 8.06
CA PRO A 80 9.57 -17.52 6.93
C PRO A 80 8.20 -16.81 6.90
N ILE A 81 8.12 -15.72 6.15
CA ILE A 81 6.86 -14.99 5.90
C ILE A 81 6.02 -15.78 4.88
N PRO A 82 4.70 -15.94 5.09
CA PRO A 82 3.86 -16.76 4.23
C PRO A 82 3.60 -16.12 2.86
N ASN A 83 3.30 -16.96 1.86
CA ASN A 83 2.82 -16.52 0.55
C ASN A 83 1.59 -15.61 0.70
N GLY A 84 1.49 -14.60 -0.16
CA GLY A 84 0.44 -13.58 -0.11
C GLY A 84 0.73 -12.42 0.84
N ALA A 85 1.81 -12.47 1.63
CA ALA A 85 2.28 -11.30 2.36
C ALA A 85 2.79 -10.22 1.39
N ILE A 86 2.42 -8.97 1.66
CA ILE A 86 2.88 -7.80 0.90
C ILE A 86 3.33 -6.73 1.88
N ILE A 87 4.52 -6.19 1.63
CA ILE A 87 5.09 -5.07 2.36
C ILE A 87 5.26 -3.91 1.38
N ALA A 88 4.70 -2.75 1.73
CA ALA A 88 4.84 -1.51 0.99
C ALA A 88 5.83 -0.59 1.71
N ARG A 89 6.65 0.13 0.95
CA ARG A 89 7.51 1.21 1.43
C ARG A 89 7.15 2.48 0.67
N LEU A 90 6.56 3.43 1.37
CA LEU A 90 6.21 4.74 0.86
C LEU A 90 7.30 5.72 1.28
N ALA A 91 7.58 6.72 0.45
CA ALA A 91 8.62 7.68 0.75
C ALA A 91 8.31 9.11 0.31
N TRP A 92 8.81 10.03 1.12
CA TRP A 92 8.59 11.47 1.01
C TRP A 92 9.86 12.23 1.35
N SER A 93 9.93 13.49 0.92
CA SER A 93 10.90 14.42 1.49
C SER A 93 10.65 14.63 2.98
N TYR A 94 11.72 14.99 3.69
CA TYR A 94 11.70 15.32 5.11
C TYR A 94 11.66 16.85 5.23
N ASP A 95 10.45 17.41 5.33
CA ASP A 95 10.24 18.85 5.24
C ASP A 95 10.04 19.43 6.64
N GLU A 96 10.51 20.66 6.87
CA GLU A 96 10.25 21.38 8.13
C GLU A 96 8.75 21.63 8.32
N LEU A 97 8.26 21.48 9.55
CA LEU A 97 6.91 21.89 9.92
C LEU A 97 6.92 23.38 10.27
N GLU A 98 6.26 24.21 9.45
CA GLU A 98 6.24 25.67 9.59
C GLU A 98 5.74 26.14 10.97
N GLU A 99 4.78 25.42 11.55
CA GLU A 99 4.21 25.73 12.86
C GLU A 99 5.16 25.44 14.01
N SER A 100 6.21 24.64 13.80
CA SER A 100 7.11 24.21 14.89
C SER A 100 7.82 25.39 15.56
N ALA A 101 8.26 26.39 14.79
CA ALA A 101 8.86 27.59 15.34
C ALA A 101 7.90 28.37 16.25
N LYS A 102 6.61 28.42 15.91
CA LYS A 102 5.59 29.09 16.73
C LYS A 102 5.31 28.31 18.02
N ALA A 103 5.33 26.99 17.96
CA ALA A 103 5.05 26.12 19.11
C ALA A 103 6.23 26.00 20.08
N PHE A 104 7.47 25.99 19.58
CA PHE A 104 8.66 25.66 20.36
C PHE A 104 9.69 26.81 20.45
N GLY A 105 9.44 27.93 19.78
CA GLY A 105 10.36 29.07 19.72
C GLY A 105 11.54 28.86 18.76
N GLN A 106 11.61 27.72 18.06
CA GLN A 106 12.63 27.36 17.08
C GLN A 106 12.09 26.27 16.13
N SER A 107 12.62 26.19 14.90
CA SER A 107 12.34 25.06 14.01
C SER A 107 12.83 23.77 14.67
N GLN A 108 11.92 22.81 14.85
CA GLN A 108 12.23 21.58 15.59
C GLN A 108 11.52 20.34 15.04
N SER A 109 10.34 20.49 14.44
CA SER A 109 9.54 19.37 13.94
C SER A 109 9.59 19.31 12.42
N HIS A 110 9.45 18.10 11.89
CA HIS A 110 9.47 17.80 10.46
C HIS A 110 8.38 16.80 10.11
N VAL A 111 7.95 16.80 8.85
CA VAL A 111 6.84 15.99 8.35
C VAL A 111 7.15 15.39 6.99
N ALA A 112 6.30 14.44 6.56
CA ALA A 112 6.33 13.91 5.21
C ALA A 112 5.90 15.00 4.21
N GLY A 113 6.82 15.38 3.32
CA GLY A 113 6.59 16.36 2.27
C GLY A 113 6.14 15.76 0.95
N HIS A 114 6.74 16.20 -0.15
CA HIS A 114 6.46 15.68 -1.49
C HIS A 114 6.86 14.20 -1.63
N PRO A 115 6.09 13.38 -2.38
CA PRO A 115 6.50 12.00 -2.67
C PRO A 115 7.89 11.94 -3.30
N LYS A 116 8.76 11.09 -2.76
CA LYS A 116 10.17 10.98 -3.15
C LYS A 116 10.54 9.51 -3.23
N ASN A 117 11.24 9.10 -4.29
CA ASN A 117 11.63 7.70 -4.52
C ASN A 117 10.44 6.70 -4.57
N GLY A 118 9.28 7.21 -4.97
CA GLY A 118 8.09 6.42 -5.30
C GLY A 118 7.53 5.59 -4.16
N VAL A 119 6.71 4.61 -4.55
CA VAL A 119 6.24 3.55 -3.65
C VAL A 119 6.82 2.23 -4.13
N GLN A 120 7.40 1.47 -3.21
CA GLN A 120 8.00 0.18 -3.50
C GLN A 120 7.25 -0.92 -2.78
N PHE A 121 7.24 -2.11 -3.36
CA PHE A 121 6.58 -3.27 -2.79
C PHE A 121 7.51 -4.48 -2.84
N MET A 122 7.38 -5.33 -1.82
CA MET A 122 7.83 -6.72 -1.88
C MET A 122 6.64 -7.65 -1.64
N VAL A 123 6.45 -8.62 -2.55
CA VAL A 123 5.33 -9.55 -2.57
C VAL A 123 5.84 -10.97 -2.38
N LYS A 124 5.34 -11.69 -1.37
CA LYS A 124 5.74 -13.07 -1.11
C LYS A 124 4.96 -14.04 -2.00
N ASP A 125 5.69 -14.74 -2.84
CA ASP A 125 5.22 -15.93 -3.56
C ASP A 125 6.44 -16.82 -3.83
N ALA A 126 6.59 -17.86 -3.00
CA ALA A 126 7.73 -18.76 -3.03
C ALA A 126 7.88 -19.51 -4.36
N THR A 127 6.79 -19.71 -5.10
CA THR A 127 6.82 -20.40 -6.38
C THR A 127 7.12 -19.42 -7.51
N LYS A 128 6.39 -18.31 -7.58
CA LYS A 128 6.57 -17.30 -8.65
C LYS A 128 7.94 -16.64 -8.61
N TYR A 129 8.46 -16.37 -7.40
CA TYR A 129 9.71 -15.62 -7.21
C TYR A 129 10.84 -16.48 -6.64
N ALA A 130 10.91 -17.75 -7.04
CA ALA A 130 11.91 -18.70 -6.53
C ALA A 130 13.37 -18.23 -6.72
N SER A 131 13.68 -17.50 -7.80
CA SER A 131 15.01 -16.96 -8.10
C SER A 131 15.46 -15.81 -7.19
N THR A 132 14.55 -15.23 -6.41
CA THR A 132 14.76 -14.08 -5.52
C THR A 132 14.33 -14.39 -4.09
N GLY A 133 14.46 -15.65 -3.66
CA GLY A 133 14.14 -16.07 -2.29
C GLY A 133 12.64 -16.06 -1.97
N GLY A 134 11.79 -16.13 -2.99
CA GLY A 134 10.34 -16.10 -2.88
C GLY A 134 9.73 -14.69 -2.79
N TRP A 135 10.49 -13.65 -3.13
CA TRP A 135 10.06 -12.26 -3.10
C TRP A 135 10.09 -11.58 -4.46
N GLY A 136 8.95 -11.08 -4.90
CA GLY A 136 8.86 -10.18 -6.05
C GLY A 136 9.06 -8.75 -5.58
N TYR A 137 9.92 -8.00 -6.26
CA TYR A 137 10.22 -6.60 -5.95
C TYR A 137 9.66 -5.69 -7.04
N ALA A 138 8.96 -4.64 -6.65
CA ALA A 138 8.28 -3.72 -7.56
C ALA A 138 8.44 -2.27 -7.11
N GLN A 139 8.54 -1.36 -8.08
CA GLN A 139 8.72 0.06 -7.83
C GLN A 139 7.82 0.91 -8.73
N PHE A 140 7.12 1.84 -8.08
CA PHE A 140 6.20 2.78 -8.71
C PHE A 140 6.67 4.21 -8.47
N ASP A 141 7.42 4.74 -9.44
CA ASP A 141 7.92 6.11 -9.41
C ASP A 141 7.00 7.03 -10.24
N PRO A 142 6.51 8.15 -9.69
CA PRO A 142 5.76 9.14 -10.47
C PRO A 142 6.56 9.61 -11.70
N GLY A 143 5.92 9.61 -12.86
CA GLY A 143 6.52 10.10 -14.11
C GLY A 143 7.60 9.20 -14.73
N LYS A 144 7.82 7.97 -14.21
CA LYS A 144 8.77 7.00 -14.77
C LYS A 144 8.07 5.74 -15.27
N SER A 145 8.75 4.98 -16.12
CA SER A 145 8.29 3.65 -16.54
C SER A 145 8.37 2.66 -15.37
N TYR A 146 7.28 1.93 -15.17
CA TYR A 146 7.06 1.08 -13.99
C TYR A 146 7.82 -0.25 -14.01
N ASN A 147 8.60 -0.58 -15.06
CA ASN A 147 9.29 -1.88 -15.16
C ASN A 147 10.82 -1.78 -15.25
N THR A 148 11.40 -0.80 -14.56
CA THR A 148 12.85 -0.49 -14.67
C THR A 148 13.68 -0.97 -13.49
N ALA A 149 13.05 -1.43 -12.40
CA ALA A 149 13.75 -1.90 -11.21
C ALA A 149 14.24 -3.34 -11.41
N ASP A 150 15.54 -3.57 -11.24
CA ASP A 150 16.15 -4.90 -11.30
C ASP A 150 15.83 -5.69 -10.02
N GLN A 151 14.99 -6.73 -10.14
CA GLN A 151 14.63 -7.59 -9.02
C GLN A 151 15.83 -8.28 -8.38
N HIS A 152 16.86 -8.65 -9.16
CA HIS A 152 18.05 -9.29 -8.62
C HIS A 152 18.91 -8.31 -7.82
N ALA A 153 18.98 -7.05 -8.22
CA ALA A 153 19.63 -6.00 -7.44
C ALA A 153 18.93 -5.78 -6.09
N CYS A 154 17.59 -5.71 -6.09
CA CYS A 154 16.80 -5.64 -4.86
C CYS A 154 17.05 -6.85 -3.96
N PHE A 155 16.98 -8.07 -4.52
CA PHE A 155 17.21 -9.31 -3.79
C PHE A 155 18.62 -9.40 -3.20
N ALA A 156 19.64 -8.99 -3.95
CA ALA A 156 21.03 -9.01 -3.48
C ALA A 156 21.22 -8.11 -2.26
N CYS A 157 20.66 -6.90 -2.28
CA CYS A 157 20.67 -5.99 -1.12
C CYS A 157 19.93 -6.61 0.08
N HIS A 158 18.75 -7.18 -0.14
CA HIS A 158 17.94 -7.80 0.91
C HIS A 158 18.51 -9.13 1.45
N SER A 159 19.42 -9.78 0.71
CA SER A 159 20.07 -11.02 1.13
C SER A 159 20.95 -10.88 2.38
N VAL A 160 21.35 -9.66 2.73
CA VAL A 160 22.06 -9.36 3.99
C VAL A 160 21.25 -9.79 5.22
N VAL A 161 19.92 -9.77 5.12
CA VAL A 161 18.99 -10.14 6.20
C VAL A 161 18.21 -11.41 5.89
N LYS A 162 18.82 -12.36 5.16
CA LYS A 162 18.20 -13.65 4.80
C LYS A 162 17.65 -14.43 6.01
N ASN A 163 18.21 -14.25 7.20
CA ASN A 163 17.74 -14.88 8.44
C ASN A 163 16.40 -14.33 8.94
N ARG A 164 15.92 -13.22 8.37
CA ARG A 164 14.61 -12.61 8.62
C ARG A 164 13.77 -12.60 7.35
N ASP A 165 13.94 -13.65 6.55
CA ASP A 165 13.26 -13.84 5.28
C ASP A 165 13.32 -12.60 4.37
N PHE A 166 14.52 -12.00 4.29
CA PHE A 166 14.82 -10.87 3.40
C PHE A 166 14.11 -9.56 3.77
N VAL A 167 13.52 -9.42 4.97
CA VAL A 167 12.87 -8.19 5.44
C VAL A 167 13.76 -7.44 6.44
N PHE A 168 14.06 -6.18 6.15
CA PHE A 168 14.89 -5.34 7.02
C PHE A 168 14.15 -4.86 8.27
N ASN A 169 12.91 -4.39 8.10
CA ASN A 169 12.13 -3.80 9.17
C ASN A 169 11.54 -4.87 10.10
N ARG A 170 11.51 -4.56 11.39
CA ARG A 170 10.69 -5.28 12.36
C ARG A 170 9.46 -4.45 12.67
N PHE A 171 8.45 -5.07 13.25
CA PHE A 171 7.26 -4.34 13.70
C PHE A 171 7.67 -3.29 14.74
N ALA A 172 7.16 -2.07 14.69
CA ALA A 172 7.59 -1.02 15.61
C ALA A 172 7.25 -1.41 17.06
N PRO A 173 8.13 -1.11 18.05
CA PRO A 173 7.88 -1.47 19.43
C PRO A 173 6.68 -0.70 20.00
N ASP A 174 6.04 -1.30 20.99
CA ASP A 174 5.00 -0.66 21.79
C ASP A 174 5.59 0.29 22.86
N LEU A 175 4.73 0.82 23.74
CA LEU A 175 5.13 1.74 24.81
C LEU A 175 6.16 1.14 25.78
N ASN A 176 6.24 -0.18 25.88
CA ASN A 176 7.20 -0.87 26.75
C ASN A 176 8.52 -1.19 26.04
N GLY A 177 8.68 -0.76 24.79
CA GLY A 177 9.83 -1.13 23.96
C GLY A 177 9.78 -2.58 23.48
N THR A 178 8.69 -3.30 23.74
CA THR A 178 8.52 -4.68 23.31
C THR A 178 7.99 -4.73 21.88
N GLN A 179 8.55 -5.63 21.09
CA GLN A 179 7.88 -6.08 19.87
C GLN A 179 6.70 -6.94 20.33
N PRO A 180 5.47 -6.70 19.85
CA PRO A 180 4.30 -7.50 20.23
C PRO A 180 4.49 -8.99 19.93
#